data_AF-A0A838HUI3-F1
#
_entry.id   AF-A0A838HUI3-F1
#
_cell.length_a   1.000
_cell.length_b   1.000
_cell.length_c   1.000
_cell.angle_alpha   90.00
_cell.angle_beta   90.00
_cell.angle_gamma   90.00
#
_symmetry.space_group_name_H-M   'P 1'
#
loop_
_entity.id
_entity.type
_entity.pdbx_description
1 polymer ?
#
loop_
_entity_poly.entity_id
_entity_poly.type
_entity_poly.pdbx_seq_one_letter_code
_entity_poly.pdbx_strand_id
1 'polypeptide(L)'
;MPGQRLGEERGSLPLALLAMLIVGSVISVTTATVITGQQQTRFDQGFEQSLPIAEVGLDRMVSLVASRAITESFTLPSTPAAGGTYAGQAVRNATTWTITTTGTAANGTQRTIQATVANVSVFDKAAFGHNFANLGGGNRADSYTSGTWSGGTFSRLANLLLVCNALGLPDPLLGDRICPARATRKGIISTNGWLKLNGGTFDAIDGAEIHYASEIVPNPLPGATGRCDGPLTCAGYSQPRDATLPLADGNRKLEYFRARVDPPPVALPSSPVGSFDGANKTLGPGTYVFTNATLYSTTTFIGTPENPVVIYLTGTLKVNAHEDINFDILNEVLGPRPSSSLLIFSATAGTAFDFANYVRISAALYGPNGSFAGGAQGQVFGSLAANSIDNNGGWKFHYDEALRVVTTGGVPRASGWVEVR
;
A
#
# COMPACT_ATOMS: atom_id res chain seq x y z
N MET A 1 97.57 -56.95 -1.32
CA MET A 1 97.02 -55.81 -2.08
C MET A 1 95.51 -56.01 -2.23
N PRO A 2 94.74 -54.93 -2.45
CA PRO A 2 93.96 -54.10 -1.51
C PRO A 2 92.67 -54.82 -1.02
N GLY A 3 92.00 -54.50 0.09
CA GLY A 3 91.73 -53.19 0.68
C GLY A 3 90.22 -52.91 0.65
N GLN A 4 89.40 -53.77 1.29
CA GLN A 4 87.96 -53.52 1.47
C GLN A 4 87.77 -52.44 2.55
N ARG A 5 87.52 -51.21 2.12
CA ARG A 5 86.94 -50.17 2.98
C ARG A 5 85.48 -50.53 3.24
N LEU A 6 85.21 -51.09 4.41
CA LEU A 6 83.87 -51.05 5.00
C LEU A 6 83.65 -49.60 5.45
N GLY A 7 83.02 -48.80 4.56
CA GLY A 7 82.52 -47.49 4.92
C GLY A 7 81.48 -47.67 6.01
N GLU A 8 81.76 -47.11 7.19
CA GLU A 8 80.81 -47.01 8.29
C GLU A 8 79.61 -46.15 7.85
N GLU A 9 78.57 -46.81 7.35
CA GLU A 9 77.22 -46.24 7.24
C GLU A 9 76.60 -46.16 8.64
N ARG A 10 77.18 -45.36 9.53
CA ARG A 10 76.47 -44.85 10.72
C ARG A 10 75.69 -43.59 10.34
N GLY A 11 74.88 -43.72 9.30
CA GLY A 11 74.09 -42.66 8.70
C GLY A 11 72.79 -42.43 9.46
N SER A 12 72.85 -41.58 10.48
CA SER A 12 71.79 -40.59 10.75
C SER A 12 70.41 -41.07 11.26
N LEU A 13 70.37 -42.08 12.14
CA LEU A 13 69.18 -42.38 12.98
C LEU A 13 68.47 -41.13 13.57
N PRO A 14 69.18 -40.12 14.13
CA PRO A 14 68.53 -38.89 14.60
C PRO A 14 67.93 -38.02 13.48
N LEU A 15 68.46 -38.12 12.25
CA LEU A 15 68.00 -37.33 11.10
C LEU A 15 66.73 -37.96 10.48
N ALA A 16 66.63 -39.29 10.50
CA ALA A 16 65.39 -40.01 10.19
C ALA A 16 64.27 -39.70 11.22
N LEU A 17 64.61 -39.64 12.51
CA LEU A 17 63.65 -39.24 13.56
C LEU A 17 63.16 -37.80 13.39
N LEU A 18 64.07 -36.86 13.10
CA LEU A 18 63.71 -35.47 12.82
C LEU A 18 62.80 -35.36 11.58
N ALA A 19 63.11 -36.10 10.51
CA ALA A 19 62.30 -36.13 9.30
C ALA A 19 60.89 -36.68 9.56
N MET A 20 60.75 -37.75 10.35
CA MET A 20 59.43 -38.27 10.73
C MET A 20 58.63 -37.27 11.56
N LEU A 21 59.29 -36.51 12.45
CA LEU A 21 58.63 -35.52 13.30
C LEU A 21 58.11 -34.32 12.48
N ILE A 22 58.89 -33.87 11.50
CA ILE A 22 58.48 -32.80 10.55
C ILE A 22 57.33 -33.29 9.65
N VAL A 23 57.42 -34.50 9.11
CA VAL A 23 56.34 -35.06 8.27
C VAL A 23 55.07 -35.24 9.11
N GLY A 24 55.18 -35.73 10.35
CA GLY A 24 54.06 -35.86 11.28
C GLY A 24 53.39 -34.52 11.61
N SER A 25 54.17 -33.46 11.83
CA SER A 25 53.62 -32.13 12.12
C SER A 25 52.97 -31.47 10.89
N VAL A 26 53.52 -31.67 9.69
CA VAL A 26 52.90 -31.18 8.45
C VAL A 26 51.58 -31.91 8.16
N ILE A 27 51.53 -33.23 8.38
CA ILE A 27 50.29 -34.01 8.20
C ILE A 27 49.21 -33.59 9.21
N SER A 28 49.57 -33.35 10.47
CA SER A 28 48.59 -32.93 11.48
C SER A 28 48.01 -31.55 11.19
N VAL A 29 48.85 -30.59 10.78
CA VAL A 29 48.42 -29.24 10.41
C VAL A 29 47.52 -29.27 9.17
N THR A 30 47.93 -29.96 8.10
CA THR A 30 47.12 -30.05 6.87
C THR A 30 45.77 -30.72 7.11
N THR A 31 45.71 -31.78 7.92
CA THR A 31 44.45 -32.45 8.28
C THR A 31 43.55 -31.53 9.09
N ALA A 32 44.08 -30.77 10.04
CA ALA A 32 43.33 -29.78 10.80
C ALA A 32 42.77 -28.66 9.91
N THR A 33 43.55 -28.18 8.93
CA THR A 33 43.09 -27.17 7.96
C THR A 33 41.99 -27.69 7.05
N VAL A 34 42.07 -28.95 6.60
CA VAL A 34 41.01 -29.56 5.77
C VAL A 34 39.72 -29.74 6.57
N ILE A 35 39.80 -30.19 7.82
CA ILE A 35 38.62 -30.37 8.69
C ILE A 35 37.94 -29.01 8.95
N THR A 36 38.71 -27.97 9.26
CA THR A 36 38.16 -26.62 9.48
C THR A 36 37.57 -26.04 8.20
N GLY A 37 38.24 -26.19 7.05
CA GLY A 37 37.70 -25.76 5.76
C GLY A 37 36.40 -26.48 5.35
N GLN A 38 36.30 -27.79 5.62
CA GLN A 38 35.08 -28.55 5.39
C GLN A 38 33.94 -28.13 6.33
N GLN A 39 34.23 -27.86 7.61
CA GLN A 39 33.24 -27.36 8.56
C GLN A 39 32.70 -25.99 8.12
N GLN A 40 33.59 -25.08 7.69
CA GLN A 40 33.19 -23.77 7.21
C GLN A 40 32.32 -23.87 5.95
N THR A 41 32.75 -24.69 4.97
CA THR A 41 31.96 -24.91 3.74
C THR A 41 30.58 -25.49 4.03
N ARG A 42 30.46 -26.43 4.99
CA ARG A 42 29.16 -27.01 5.38
C ARG A 42 28.27 -26.02 6.11
N PHE A 43 28.87 -25.15 6.93
CA PHE A 43 28.15 -24.07 7.60
C PHE A 43 27.61 -23.08 6.56
N ASP A 44 28.44 -22.64 5.63
CA ASP A 44 28.06 -21.72 4.56
C ASP A 44 26.94 -22.30 3.69
N GLN A 45 27.03 -23.58 3.32
CA GLN A 45 25.96 -24.25 2.57
C GLN A 45 24.64 -24.32 3.35
N GLY A 46 24.67 -24.65 4.64
CA GLY A 46 23.45 -24.66 5.47
C GLY A 46 22.85 -23.27 5.67
N PHE A 47 23.71 -22.27 5.82
CA PHE A 47 23.32 -20.88 6.00
C PHE A 47 22.67 -20.30 4.75
N GLU A 48 23.22 -20.59 3.57
CA GLU A 48 22.63 -20.20 2.28
C GLU A 48 21.33 -20.96 1.97
N GLN A 49 21.20 -22.22 2.40
CA GLN A 49 19.99 -23.02 2.16
C GLN A 49 18.81 -22.67 3.07
N SER A 50 19.07 -22.25 4.31
CA SER A 50 18.02 -21.99 5.30
C SER A 50 17.20 -20.73 5.00
N LEU A 51 17.78 -19.72 4.33
CA LEU A 51 17.08 -18.49 4.00
C LEU A 51 15.95 -18.69 2.96
N PRO A 52 16.19 -19.32 1.78
CA PRO A 52 15.11 -19.61 0.84
C PRO A 52 13.98 -20.45 1.45
N ILE A 53 14.30 -21.34 2.39
CA ILE A 53 13.29 -22.12 3.13
C ILE A 53 12.44 -21.21 4.02
N ALA A 54 13.06 -20.24 4.70
CA ALA A 54 12.34 -19.24 5.49
C ALA A 54 11.44 -18.37 4.60
N GLU A 55 11.90 -17.97 3.40
CA GLU A 55 11.13 -17.20 2.42
C GLU A 55 9.90 -17.98 1.92
N VAL A 56 10.05 -19.27 1.60
CA VAL A 56 8.91 -20.14 1.26
C VAL A 56 7.89 -20.17 2.41
N GLY A 57 8.37 -20.24 3.65
CA GLY A 57 7.52 -20.16 4.83
C GLY A 57 6.79 -18.83 4.94
N LEU A 58 7.48 -17.72 4.69
CA LEU A 58 6.90 -16.38 4.69
C LEU A 58 5.81 -16.25 3.63
N ASP A 59 6.06 -16.68 2.40
CA ASP A 59 5.08 -16.67 1.31
C ASP A 59 3.83 -17.48 1.64
N ARG A 60 4.02 -18.66 2.25
CA ARG A 60 2.89 -19.48 2.72
C ARG A 60 2.08 -18.75 3.79
N MET A 61 2.74 -18.15 4.76
CA MET A 61 2.09 -17.39 5.84
C MET A 61 1.33 -16.17 5.31
N VAL A 62 1.93 -15.42 4.38
CA VAL A 62 1.27 -14.30 3.68
C VAL A 62 0.03 -14.79 2.93
N SER A 63 0.11 -15.93 2.24
CA SER A 63 -1.05 -16.50 1.53
C SER A 63 -2.20 -16.88 2.47
N LEU A 64 -1.89 -17.39 3.67
CA LEU A 64 -2.88 -17.72 4.69
C LEU A 64 -3.55 -16.47 5.24
N VAL A 65 -2.77 -15.44 5.58
CA VAL A 65 -3.31 -14.11 5.95
C VAL A 65 -4.18 -13.55 4.82
N ALA A 66 -3.77 -13.72 3.57
CA ALA A 66 -4.48 -13.22 2.39
C ALA A 66 -5.78 -13.93 2.07
N SER A 67 -5.87 -15.23 2.35
CA SER A 67 -7.10 -16.01 2.19
C SER A 67 -8.26 -15.51 3.05
N ARG A 68 -8.00 -14.62 4.03
CA ARG A 68 -8.97 -14.13 5.03
C ARG A 68 -9.63 -15.22 5.88
N ALA A 69 -9.20 -16.47 5.76
CA ALA A 69 -9.66 -17.57 6.61
C ALA A 69 -9.21 -17.42 8.06
N ILE A 70 -8.15 -16.63 8.31
CA ILE A 70 -7.57 -16.43 9.63
C ILE A 70 -7.69 -14.95 10.02
N THR A 71 -8.50 -14.68 11.05
CA THR A 71 -8.75 -13.33 11.58
C THR A 71 -7.97 -13.02 12.85
N GLU A 72 -7.26 -14.00 13.41
CA GLU A 72 -6.53 -13.90 14.67
C GLU A 72 -5.07 -14.35 14.53
N SER A 73 -4.22 -14.01 15.48
CA SER A 73 -2.83 -14.48 15.50
C SER A 73 -2.77 -16.01 15.45
N PHE A 74 -1.81 -16.56 14.70
CA PHE A 74 -1.67 -18.02 14.53
C PHE A 74 -0.22 -18.44 14.41
N THR A 75 0.02 -19.74 14.62
CA THR A 75 1.31 -20.38 14.39
C THR A 75 1.17 -21.47 13.34
N LEU A 76 2.19 -21.59 12.49
CA LEU A 76 2.33 -22.71 11.59
C LEU A 76 3.39 -23.65 12.17
N PRO A 77 3.04 -24.92 12.42
CA PRO A 77 4.01 -25.90 12.90
C PRO A 77 5.08 -26.17 11.84
N SER A 78 6.15 -26.85 12.26
CA SER A 78 7.23 -27.26 11.35
C SER A 78 6.66 -28.05 10.17
N THR A 79 6.82 -27.50 8.98
CA THR A 79 6.27 -27.99 7.71
C THR A 79 7.42 -28.32 6.75
N PRO A 80 7.40 -29.48 6.07
CA PRO A 80 8.44 -29.83 5.11
C PRO A 80 8.50 -28.90 3.90
N ALA A 81 9.72 -28.60 3.43
CA ALA A 81 10.01 -27.92 2.18
C ALA A 81 11.22 -28.55 1.48
N ALA A 82 11.50 -28.15 0.23
CA ALA A 82 12.69 -28.62 -0.47
C ALA A 82 13.95 -28.18 0.32
N GLY A 83 14.74 -29.15 0.79
CA GLY A 83 16.00 -28.90 1.52
C GLY A 83 15.88 -28.74 3.03
N GLY A 84 14.69 -28.84 3.63
CA GLY A 84 14.52 -28.73 5.08
C GLY A 84 13.07 -28.57 5.54
N THR A 85 12.86 -27.79 6.61
CA THR A 85 11.52 -27.47 7.13
C THR A 85 11.40 -25.99 7.46
N TYR A 86 10.18 -25.46 7.49
CA TYR A 86 9.91 -24.10 7.95
C TYR A 86 8.82 -24.10 9.02
N ALA A 87 8.87 -23.15 9.94
CA ALA A 87 7.81 -22.87 10.91
C ALA A 87 7.57 -21.35 10.95
N GLY A 88 6.42 -20.92 11.44
CA GLY A 88 6.13 -19.49 11.51
C GLY A 88 5.11 -19.09 12.55
N GLN A 89 5.12 -17.81 12.89
CA GLN A 89 4.14 -17.16 13.73
C GLN A 89 3.66 -15.88 13.05
N ALA A 90 2.34 -15.67 12.99
CA ALA A 90 1.73 -14.42 12.56
C ALA A 90 1.01 -13.80 13.75
N VAL A 91 1.42 -12.59 14.12
CA VAL A 91 0.81 -11.81 15.20
C VAL A 91 0.04 -10.66 14.59
N ARG A 92 -1.27 -10.59 14.84
CA ARG A 92 -2.11 -9.50 14.36
C ARG A 92 -2.03 -8.28 15.28
N ASN A 93 -1.77 -7.11 14.70
CA ASN A 93 -1.88 -5.81 15.37
C ASN A 93 -2.80 -4.89 14.55
N ALA A 94 -4.07 -4.81 14.97
CA ALA A 94 -5.15 -4.10 14.27
C ALA A 94 -5.33 -4.51 12.80
N THR A 95 -4.77 -3.74 11.86
CA THR A 95 -4.84 -3.96 10.40
C THR A 95 -3.56 -4.51 9.81
N THR A 96 -2.54 -4.70 10.64
CA THR A 96 -1.21 -5.21 10.27
C THR A 96 -0.95 -6.56 10.92
N TRP A 97 -0.08 -7.34 10.31
CA TRP A 97 0.38 -8.63 10.78
C TRP A 97 1.88 -8.59 10.84
N THR A 98 2.48 -9.01 11.94
CA THR A 98 3.91 -9.30 11.99
C THR A 98 4.07 -10.80 11.81
N ILE A 99 4.71 -11.19 10.71
CA ILE A 99 4.97 -12.58 10.38
C ILE A 99 6.44 -12.86 10.63
N THR A 100 6.73 -13.81 11.48
CA THR A 100 8.08 -14.32 11.75
C THR A 100 8.15 -15.76 11.26
N THR A 101 9.11 -16.07 10.40
CA THR A 101 9.29 -17.40 9.82
C THR A 101 10.72 -17.87 10.00
N THR A 102 10.87 -19.10 10.48
CA THR A 102 12.16 -19.76 10.67
C THR A 102 12.30 -20.90 9.68
N GLY A 103 13.30 -20.82 8.80
CA GLY A 103 13.71 -21.91 7.93
C GLY A 103 14.81 -22.73 8.59
N THR A 104 14.67 -24.05 8.60
CA THR A 104 15.64 -25.02 9.13
C THR A 104 16.13 -25.89 7.97
N ALA A 105 17.40 -25.76 7.58
CA ALA A 105 18.01 -26.61 6.56
C ALA A 105 18.16 -28.06 7.07
N ALA A 106 18.37 -29.02 6.16
CA ALA A 106 18.52 -30.45 6.50
C ALA A 106 19.64 -30.76 7.50
N ASN A 107 20.66 -29.89 7.60
CA ASN A 107 21.75 -30.01 8.57
C ASN A 107 21.44 -29.37 9.94
N GLY A 108 20.21 -28.86 10.14
CA GLY A 108 19.77 -28.20 11.37
C GLY A 108 20.07 -26.70 11.46
N THR A 109 20.74 -26.10 10.47
CA THR A 109 21.00 -24.65 10.45
C THR A 109 19.69 -23.88 10.31
N GLN A 110 19.48 -22.87 11.16
CA GLN A 110 18.26 -22.08 11.19
C GLN A 110 18.51 -20.63 10.81
N ARG A 111 17.57 -20.03 10.09
CA ARG A 111 17.48 -18.58 9.87
C ARG A 111 16.06 -18.12 10.08
N THR A 112 15.91 -16.98 10.74
CA THR A 112 14.61 -16.39 11.03
C THR A 112 14.49 -15.05 10.34
N ILE A 113 13.42 -14.88 9.58
CA ILE A 113 13.07 -13.61 8.94
C ILE A 113 11.74 -13.13 9.51
N GLN A 114 11.59 -11.81 9.54
CA GLN A 114 10.37 -11.15 9.98
C GLN A 114 9.92 -10.16 8.91
N ALA A 115 8.62 -10.17 8.61
CA ALA A 115 7.98 -9.23 7.70
C ALA A 115 6.72 -8.66 8.34
N THR A 116 6.38 -7.42 8.00
CA THR A 116 5.07 -6.85 8.33
C THR A 116 4.16 -6.98 7.12
N VAL A 117 3.02 -7.63 7.27
CA VAL A 117 2.00 -7.77 6.24
C VAL A 117 0.82 -6.88 6.58
N ALA A 118 0.48 -5.97 5.68
CA ALA A 118 -0.66 -5.07 5.86
C ALA A 118 -1.61 -5.16 4.66
N ASN A 119 -2.90 -5.03 4.93
CA ASN A 119 -3.85 -4.69 3.88
C ASN A 119 -3.69 -3.21 3.57
N VAL A 120 -2.99 -2.90 2.49
CA VAL A 120 -2.95 -1.54 1.96
C VAL A 120 -4.29 -1.30 1.27
N SER A 121 -5.23 -0.68 1.97
CA SER A 121 -6.47 -0.22 1.35
C SER A 121 -6.15 1.07 0.61
N VAL A 122 -6.37 1.12 -0.70
CA VAL A 122 -6.22 2.37 -1.47
C VAL A 122 -7.25 3.44 -1.06
N PHE A 123 -8.28 3.04 -0.32
CA PHE A 123 -9.24 3.94 0.28
C PHE A 123 -8.74 4.59 1.58
N ASP A 124 -7.44 4.50 1.90
CA ASP A 124 -6.82 5.29 2.96
C ASP A 124 -6.30 6.65 2.46
N LYS A 125 -6.49 6.96 1.17
CA LYS A 125 -6.09 8.21 0.50
C LYS A 125 -7.30 8.97 -0.05
N ALA A 126 -7.16 10.29 -0.24
CA ALA A 126 -8.15 11.10 -0.93
C ALA A 126 -8.24 10.70 -2.41
N ALA A 127 -7.07 10.57 -3.05
CA ALA A 127 -6.96 10.08 -4.41
C ALA A 127 -5.70 9.25 -4.61
N PHE A 128 -5.82 8.18 -5.39
CA PHE A 128 -4.73 7.28 -5.76
C PHE A 128 -4.72 7.01 -7.27
N GLY A 129 -3.63 7.36 -7.94
CA GLY A 129 -3.40 7.03 -9.35
C GLY A 129 -2.37 5.90 -9.49
N HIS A 130 -2.75 4.73 -9.99
CA HIS A 130 -1.84 3.59 -10.09
C HIS A 130 -0.57 3.89 -10.90
N ASN A 131 -0.73 4.45 -12.10
CA ASN A 131 0.36 4.82 -13.01
C ASN A 131 0.73 6.30 -12.92
N PHE A 132 -0.25 7.19 -12.78
CA PHE A 132 0.02 8.61 -12.58
C PHE A 132 -1.16 9.36 -11.97
N ALA A 133 -0.87 10.50 -11.36
CA ALA A 133 -1.82 11.50 -10.93
C ALA A 133 -1.33 12.89 -11.37
N ASN A 134 -2.02 13.49 -12.35
CA ASN A 134 -1.78 14.84 -12.82
C ASN A 134 -2.89 15.77 -12.32
N LEU A 135 -2.54 16.63 -11.37
CA LEU A 135 -3.43 17.65 -10.83
C LEU A 135 -3.00 19.02 -11.38
N GLY A 136 -3.85 19.60 -12.24
CA GLY A 136 -3.75 20.98 -12.72
C GLY A 136 -3.78 22.04 -11.60
N GLY A 137 -3.86 23.31 -11.98
CA GLY A 137 -3.93 24.41 -11.00
C GLY A 137 -5.23 24.40 -10.18
N GLY A 138 -5.15 24.86 -8.93
CA GLY A 138 -6.33 25.05 -8.06
C GLY A 138 -6.95 23.76 -7.50
N ASN A 139 -6.26 22.62 -7.60
CA ASN A 139 -6.72 21.40 -6.94
C ASN A 139 -6.46 21.47 -5.43
N ARG A 140 -7.28 20.76 -4.66
CA ARG A 140 -7.22 20.73 -3.19
C ARG A 140 -7.49 19.33 -2.67
N ALA A 141 -6.86 18.94 -1.57
CA ALA A 141 -7.18 17.70 -0.88
C ALA A 141 -7.18 17.90 0.62
N ASP A 142 -8.30 17.60 1.27
CA ASP A 142 -8.45 17.65 2.72
C ASP A 142 -9.09 16.36 3.24
N SER A 143 -9.40 16.31 4.54
CA SER A 143 -9.94 15.14 5.20
C SER A 143 -11.04 15.51 6.19
N TYR A 144 -12.05 14.65 6.28
CA TYR A 144 -13.16 14.72 7.23
C TYR A 144 -13.56 13.30 7.66
N THR A 145 -14.48 13.19 8.62
CA THR A 145 -14.98 11.88 9.09
C THR A 145 -16.49 11.87 9.03
N SER A 146 -17.08 11.02 8.18
CA SER A 146 -18.54 10.82 8.14
C SER A 146 -19.06 9.80 9.16
N GLY A 147 -18.15 9.10 9.86
CA GLY A 147 -18.39 7.87 10.63
C GLY A 147 -19.26 7.97 11.89
N THR A 148 -19.97 9.09 12.10
CA THR A 148 -20.95 9.26 13.18
C THR A 148 -22.38 9.43 12.66
N TRP A 149 -22.69 8.81 11.52
CA TRP A 149 -24.08 8.70 11.02
C TRP A 149 -24.82 7.58 11.76
N SER A 150 -25.26 7.82 12.99
CA SER A 150 -26.18 6.91 13.69
C SER A 150 -27.63 7.30 13.38
N GLY A 151 -28.28 6.61 12.45
CA GLY A 151 -29.74 6.52 12.40
C GLY A 151 -30.53 7.79 12.07
N GLY A 152 -30.09 8.62 11.13
CA GLY A 152 -30.91 9.70 10.57
C GLY A 152 -31.03 10.96 11.44
N THR A 153 -30.29 11.05 12.55
CA THR A 153 -30.10 12.29 13.28
C THR A 153 -28.62 12.65 13.31
N PHE A 154 -28.24 13.58 12.44
CA PHE A 154 -27.01 14.34 12.64
C PHE A 154 -27.10 14.99 14.03
N SER A 155 -26.13 14.73 14.91
CA SER A 155 -26.01 15.51 16.14
C SER A 155 -25.97 16.99 15.76
N ARG A 156 -26.92 17.78 16.29
CA ARG A 156 -27.06 19.23 16.03
C ARG A 156 -25.74 20.01 16.18
N LEU A 157 -24.78 19.48 16.93
CA LEU A 157 -23.47 20.10 17.16
C LEU A 157 -22.46 19.84 16.04
N ALA A 158 -22.59 18.77 15.26
CA ALA A 158 -21.74 18.53 14.09
C ALA A 158 -22.10 19.44 12.90
N ASN A 159 -23.33 19.96 12.88
CA ASN A 159 -23.83 20.84 11.81
C ASN A 159 -23.56 22.34 12.05
N LEU A 160 -23.27 22.78 13.29
CA LEU A 160 -22.82 24.16 13.51
C LEU A 160 -21.38 24.40 12.98
N LEU A 161 -20.70 23.32 12.58
CA LEU A 161 -19.33 23.32 12.07
C LEU A 161 -19.25 23.06 10.55
N LEU A 162 -20.38 23.03 9.83
CA LEU A 162 -20.36 22.90 8.36
C LEU A 162 -20.37 24.27 7.63
N VAL A 163 -20.51 25.37 8.38
CA VAL A 163 -20.27 26.73 7.89
C VAL A 163 -19.39 27.42 8.93
N CYS A 164 -18.09 27.54 8.68
CA CYS A 164 -17.15 28.26 9.54
C CYS A 164 -17.39 29.80 9.62
N ASN A 165 -18.59 30.28 9.29
CA ASN A 165 -18.98 31.70 9.42
C ASN A 165 -19.57 32.06 10.79
N ALA A 166 -19.71 31.14 11.75
CA ALA A 166 -20.28 31.47 13.06
C ALA A 166 -19.32 32.26 13.99
N LEU A 167 -18.05 32.50 13.60
CA LEU A 167 -17.08 33.29 14.38
C LEU A 167 -16.70 34.65 13.78
N GLY A 168 -17.36 35.08 12.70
CA GLY A 168 -17.23 36.46 12.21
C GLY A 168 -15.81 36.87 11.74
N LEU A 169 -14.96 35.91 11.36
CA LEU A 169 -13.67 36.22 10.75
C LEU A 169 -13.86 36.35 9.22
N PRO A 170 -13.64 37.54 8.64
CA PRO A 170 -13.79 37.76 7.22
C PRO A 170 -12.55 37.23 6.49
N ASP A 171 -12.51 35.93 6.21
CA ASP A 171 -11.51 35.39 5.29
C ASP A 171 -12.18 34.86 4.01
N PRO A 172 -12.09 35.58 2.87
CA PRO A 172 -12.69 35.18 1.60
C PRO A 172 -12.06 33.93 0.98
N LEU A 173 -11.06 33.31 1.60
CA LEU A 173 -10.41 32.08 1.14
C LEU A 173 -10.99 30.77 1.74
N LEU A 174 -12.02 30.86 2.61
CA LEU A 174 -12.56 29.71 3.35
C LEU A 174 -13.91 29.16 2.82
N GLY A 175 -14.46 29.70 1.74
CA GLY A 175 -15.82 29.40 1.26
C GLY A 175 -16.14 27.95 0.89
N ASP A 176 -15.15 27.05 0.87
CA ASP A 176 -15.31 25.65 0.47
C ASP A 176 -14.59 24.65 1.38
N ARG A 177 -14.20 25.05 2.60
CA ARG A 177 -13.67 24.10 3.58
C ARG A 177 -14.83 23.46 4.33
N ILE A 178 -15.01 22.15 4.21
CA ILE A 178 -15.61 21.39 5.32
C ILE A 178 -14.67 21.66 6.49
N CYS A 179 -15.17 22.28 7.56
CA CYS A 179 -14.40 22.44 8.78
C CYS A 179 -14.51 21.12 9.55
N PRO A 180 -13.47 20.25 9.52
CA PRO A 180 -13.53 19.04 10.29
C PRO A 180 -13.26 19.44 11.75
N ALA A 181 -13.99 18.84 12.68
CA ALA A 181 -13.75 19.03 14.12
C ALA A 181 -12.31 18.63 14.57
N ARG A 182 -11.50 18.08 13.66
CA ARG A 182 -10.02 18.05 13.63
C ARG A 182 -9.58 17.77 12.19
N ALA A 183 -8.78 18.63 11.57
CA ALA A 183 -8.10 18.27 10.32
C ALA A 183 -7.20 17.07 10.61
N THR A 184 -7.52 15.91 10.06
CA THR A 184 -6.80 14.68 10.36
C THR A 184 -5.54 14.54 9.51
N ARG A 185 -5.34 15.46 8.57
CA ARG A 185 -4.22 15.51 7.63
C ARG A 185 -4.13 14.26 6.76
N LYS A 186 -5.28 13.66 6.45
CA LYS A 186 -5.37 12.45 5.62
C LYS A 186 -5.90 12.71 4.21
N GLY A 187 -6.01 13.98 3.79
CA GLY A 187 -6.26 14.38 2.41
C GLY A 187 -5.05 14.12 1.50
N ILE A 188 -4.59 12.87 1.46
CA ILE A 188 -3.35 12.47 0.79
C ILE A 188 -3.65 12.13 -0.67
N ILE A 189 -2.81 12.64 -1.57
CA ILE A 189 -2.78 12.25 -2.99
C ILE A 189 -1.60 11.30 -3.20
N SER A 190 -1.83 10.15 -3.84
CA SER A 190 -0.81 9.11 -3.94
C SER A 190 -0.72 8.49 -5.34
N THR A 191 0.46 7.98 -5.70
CA THR A 191 0.67 7.25 -6.97
C THR A 191 1.85 6.27 -6.89
N ASN A 192 1.91 5.24 -7.75
CA ASN A 192 3.14 4.45 -7.93
C ASN A 192 4.05 4.97 -9.06
N GLY A 193 3.57 5.92 -9.85
CA GLY A 193 4.33 6.45 -10.97
C GLY A 193 4.45 7.95 -10.85
N TRP A 194 3.88 8.66 -11.81
CA TRP A 194 4.14 10.08 -11.94
C TRP A 194 3.14 10.92 -11.16
N LEU A 195 3.63 11.75 -10.23
CA LEU A 195 2.82 12.75 -9.54
C LEU A 195 3.16 14.14 -10.05
N LYS A 196 2.18 14.83 -10.66
CA LYS A 196 2.33 16.22 -11.09
C LYS A 196 1.33 17.12 -10.35
N LEU A 197 1.85 18.12 -9.66
CA LEU A 197 1.06 19.07 -8.86
C LEU A 197 1.33 20.50 -9.34
N ASN A 198 0.36 21.12 -10.01
CA ASN A 198 0.52 22.45 -10.60
C ASN A 198 -0.23 23.55 -9.81
N GLY A 199 0.14 24.81 -10.04
CA GLY A 199 -0.65 25.99 -9.66
C GLY A 199 -1.08 26.06 -8.19
N GLY A 200 -0.14 25.90 -7.25
CA GLY A 200 -0.39 26.02 -5.80
C GLY A 200 -1.06 24.79 -5.15
N THR A 201 -1.33 23.72 -5.91
CA THR A 201 -1.98 22.51 -5.39
C THR A 201 -1.26 21.92 -4.18
N PHE A 202 0.07 21.96 -4.14
CA PHE A 202 0.86 21.41 -3.03
C PHE A 202 0.58 22.10 -1.68
N ASP A 203 0.30 23.40 -1.70
CA ASP A 203 -0.05 24.15 -0.48
C ASP A 203 -1.45 23.81 -0.01
N ALA A 204 -2.32 23.37 -0.93
CA ALA A 204 -3.73 23.07 -0.69
C ALA A 204 -4.01 21.60 -0.33
N ILE A 205 -3.05 20.68 -0.50
CA ILE A 205 -3.19 19.28 -0.06
C ILE A 205 -2.66 19.06 1.36
N ASP A 206 -3.26 18.11 2.08
CA ASP A 206 -2.76 17.65 3.38
C ASP A 206 -1.41 16.92 3.24
N GLY A 207 -1.23 16.15 2.16
CA GLY A 207 0.02 15.45 1.86
C GLY A 207 0.00 14.73 0.51
N ALA A 208 1.16 14.21 0.13
CA ALA A 208 1.44 13.52 -1.11
C ALA A 208 2.37 12.32 -0.85
N GLU A 209 2.10 11.20 -1.52
CA GLU A 209 2.92 10.01 -1.43
C GLU A 209 3.29 9.48 -2.82
N ILE A 210 4.55 9.12 -3.00
CA ILE A 210 5.06 8.51 -4.24
C ILE A 210 5.60 7.13 -3.88
N HIS A 211 4.87 6.12 -4.33
CA HIS A 211 5.21 4.72 -4.20
C HIS A 211 6.01 4.25 -5.41
N TYR A 212 6.63 3.08 -5.30
CA TYR A 212 7.52 2.53 -6.33
C TYR A 212 8.52 3.57 -6.85
N ALA A 213 9.04 4.38 -5.92
CA ALA A 213 9.85 5.54 -6.21
C ALA A 213 11.19 5.15 -6.85
N SER A 214 11.52 5.84 -7.94
CA SER A 214 12.75 5.70 -8.72
C SER A 214 13.84 6.67 -8.28
N GLU A 215 13.45 7.75 -7.62
CA GLU A 215 14.31 8.82 -7.14
C GLU A 215 14.23 8.92 -5.61
N ILE A 216 15.25 9.52 -4.99
CA ILE A 216 15.35 9.84 -3.53
C ILE A 216 15.42 8.62 -2.60
N VAL A 217 14.88 7.47 -3.01
CA VAL A 217 14.91 6.21 -2.24
C VAL A 217 16.21 5.46 -2.48
N PRO A 218 16.93 5.02 -1.43
CA PRO A 218 18.10 4.16 -1.57
C PRO A 218 17.73 2.81 -2.23
N ASN A 219 18.51 2.39 -3.23
CA ASN A 219 18.34 1.11 -3.94
C ASN A 219 16.89 0.90 -4.45
N PRO A 220 16.39 1.75 -5.37
CA PRO A 220 15.05 1.63 -5.91
C PRO A 220 14.84 0.23 -6.53
N LEU A 221 13.60 -0.24 -6.52
CA LEU A 221 13.28 -1.54 -7.14
C LEU A 221 13.55 -1.47 -8.65
N PRO A 222 13.98 -2.56 -9.29
CA PRO A 222 14.10 -2.61 -10.74
C PRO A 222 12.78 -2.21 -11.42
N GLY A 223 12.84 -1.28 -12.37
CA GLY A 223 11.67 -0.77 -13.09
C GLY A 223 10.84 0.27 -12.32
N ALA A 224 11.29 0.74 -11.15
CA ALA A 224 10.64 1.82 -10.41
C ALA A 224 10.35 3.03 -11.32
N THR A 225 9.13 3.55 -11.26
CA THR A 225 8.66 4.68 -12.08
C THR A 225 8.17 5.87 -11.26
N GLY A 226 8.04 5.68 -9.94
CA GLY A 226 7.56 6.68 -9.01
C GLY A 226 8.45 7.92 -9.04
N ARG A 227 7.91 9.08 -9.40
CA ARG A 227 8.63 10.36 -9.39
C ARG A 227 7.67 11.53 -9.31
N CYS A 228 8.17 12.66 -8.83
CA CYS A 228 7.42 13.91 -8.70
C CYS A 228 7.84 14.88 -9.81
N ASP A 229 6.88 15.49 -10.51
CA ASP A 229 7.12 16.59 -11.44
C ASP A 229 6.49 17.89 -10.96
N GLY A 230 7.23 18.97 -11.12
CA GLY A 230 6.77 20.30 -10.77
C GLY A 230 7.95 21.19 -10.37
N PRO A 231 8.11 22.36 -11.01
CA PRO A 231 9.31 23.20 -10.88
C PRO A 231 9.54 23.76 -9.46
N LEU A 232 8.53 23.72 -8.57
CA LEU A 232 8.63 24.24 -7.20
C LEU A 232 8.16 23.26 -6.11
N THR A 233 7.35 22.26 -6.48
CA THR A 233 6.65 21.39 -5.52
C THR A 233 7.45 20.16 -5.11
N CYS A 234 8.35 19.67 -5.97
CA CYS A 234 9.06 18.41 -5.76
C CYS A 234 10.47 18.60 -5.16
N ALA A 235 11.19 19.67 -5.53
CA ALA A 235 12.59 19.88 -5.16
C ALA A 235 12.79 20.44 -3.74
N GLY A 236 11.80 21.13 -3.18
CA GLY A 236 11.90 21.76 -1.84
C GLY A 236 11.52 20.84 -0.67
N TYR A 237 10.85 19.71 -0.94
CA TYR A 237 10.22 18.86 0.08
C TYR A 237 10.66 17.39 0.04
N SER A 238 11.56 17.02 -0.88
CA SER A 238 12.12 15.68 -0.97
C SER A 238 13.22 15.44 0.06
N GLN A 239 12.89 14.78 1.17
CA GLN A 239 13.89 14.19 2.06
C GLN A 239 13.66 12.67 2.08
N PRO A 240 14.70 11.83 1.92
CA PRO A 240 14.58 10.39 2.08
C PRO A 240 14.03 10.09 3.48
N ARG A 241 13.05 9.18 3.58
CA ARG A 241 12.54 8.72 4.88
C ARG A 241 13.61 7.84 5.54
N ASP A 242 14.45 8.43 6.38
CA ASP A 242 15.17 7.67 7.40
C ASP A 242 14.14 7.21 8.45
N ALA A 243 13.92 5.90 8.54
CA ALA A 243 12.92 5.30 9.43
C ALA A 243 13.18 5.55 10.93
N THR A 244 14.32 6.18 11.27
CA THR A 244 14.75 6.42 12.64
C THR A 244 14.45 7.82 13.19
N LEU A 245 14.06 8.78 12.35
CA LEU A 245 13.79 10.16 12.79
C LEU A 245 12.28 10.39 13.01
N PRO A 246 11.85 10.74 14.24
CA PRO A 246 10.44 11.06 14.50
C PRO A 246 9.99 12.28 13.68
N LEU A 247 8.75 12.21 13.18
CA LEU A 247 8.02 13.22 12.41
C LEU A 247 7.70 14.48 13.26
N ALA A 248 8.72 15.12 13.86
CA ALA A 248 8.51 16.28 14.73
C ALA A 248 8.11 17.54 13.94
N ASP A 249 8.47 17.62 12.65
CA ASP A 249 8.21 18.79 11.83
C ASP A 249 7.01 18.53 10.92
N GLY A 250 5.85 19.04 11.30
CA GLY A 250 4.58 18.95 10.56
C GLY A 250 4.57 19.62 9.18
N ASN A 251 5.74 19.79 8.55
CA ASN A 251 5.96 20.38 7.23
C ASN A 251 6.26 19.35 6.13
N ARG A 252 6.40 18.06 6.47
CA ARG A 252 6.58 17.01 5.44
C ARG A 252 5.26 16.71 4.75
N LYS A 253 5.06 17.33 3.58
CA LYS A 253 3.89 17.10 2.71
C LYS A 253 4.16 16.09 1.59
N LEU A 254 5.40 15.67 1.36
CA LEU A 254 5.74 14.72 0.29
C LEU A 254 6.60 13.58 0.84
N GLU A 255 6.16 12.34 0.64
CA GLU A 255 6.89 11.14 1.05
C GLU A 255 7.15 10.20 -0.13
N TYR A 256 8.30 9.53 -0.11
CA TYR A 256 8.72 8.57 -1.12
C TYR A 256 8.85 7.18 -0.50
N PHE A 257 8.29 6.17 -1.16
CA PHE A 257 8.30 4.79 -0.73
C PHE A 257 8.91 3.90 -1.80
N ARG A 258 9.77 2.99 -1.36
CA ARG A 258 10.33 1.93 -2.20
C ARG A 258 9.24 0.95 -2.67
N ALA A 259 8.30 0.63 -1.78
CA ALA A 259 7.26 -0.35 -2.03
C ALA A 259 6.23 0.16 -3.05
N ARG A 260 5.71 -0.76 -3.87
CA ARG A 260 4.62 -0.50 -4.81
C ARG A 260 3.28 -0.83 -4.17
N VAL A 261 2.28 0.02 -4.38
CA VAL A 261 0.88 -0.20 -4.00
C VAL A 261 0.12 -0.73 -5.19
N ASP A 262 -0.04 -2.04 -5.27
CA ASP A 262 -0.77 -2.68 -6.37
C ASP A 262 -2.22 -2.94 -5.97
N PRO A 263 -3.17 -2.09 -6.38
CA PRO A 263 -4.59 -2.36 -6.18
C PRO A 263 -4.98 -3.67 -6.89
N PRO A 264 -5.73 -4.57 -6.24
CA PRO A 264 -6.23 -5.78 -6.89
C PRO A 264 -7.17 -5.44 -8.06
N PRO A 265 -7.24 -6.28 -9.11
CA PRO A 265 -8.27 -6.11 -10.13
C PRO A 265 -9.67 -6.24 -9.52
N VAL A 266 -10.66 -5.57 -10.12
CA VAL A 266 -12.06 -5.71 -9.71
C VAL A 266 -12.58 -7.09 -10.14
N ALA A 267 -12.97 -7.91 -9.17
CA ALA A 267 -13.68 -9.16 -9.43
C ALA A 267 -15.19 -8.90 -9.50
N LEU A 268 -15.82 -9.24 -10.63
CA LEU A 268 -17.26 -9.08 -10.80
C LEU A 268 -18.02 -10.20 -10.08
N PRO A 269 -19.08 -9.88 -9.32
CA PRO A 269 -19.86 -10.90 -8.61
C PRO A 269 -20.82 -11.68 -9.52
N SER A 270 -21.19 -11.11 -10.67
CA SER A 270 -22.07 -11.73 -11.67
C SER A 270 -21.93 -11.03 -13.03
N SER A 271 -22.62 -11.55 -14.05
CA SER A 271 -22.69 -10.90 -15.36
C SER A 271 -23.48 -9.57 -15.30
N PRO A 272 -23.06 -8.53 -16.04
CA PRO A 272 -23.74 -7.24 -16.04
C PRO A 272 -25.14 -7.31 -16.68
N VAL A 273 -26.09 -6.56 -16.13
CA VAL A 273 -27.50 -6.52 -16.60
C VAL A 273 -27.74 -5.45 -17.69
N GLY A 274 -26.67 -4.93 -18.30
CA GLY A 274 -26.74 -3.80 -19.25
C GLY A 274 -26.45 -2.45 -18.60
N SER A 275 -26.77 -1.35 -19.29
CA SER A 275 -26.47 0.00 -18.79
C SER A 275 -27.54 0.51 -17.82
N PHE A 276 -27.12 1.18 -16.75
CA PHE A 276 -27.99 1.84 -15.79
C PHE A 276 -28.14 3.33 -16.10
N ASP A 277 -29.38 3.78 -16.21
CA ASP A 277 -29.75 5.19 -16.30
C ASP A 277 -30.42 5.61 -14.99
N GLY A 278 -29.71 6.40 -14.18
CA GLY A 278 -30.09 6.73 -12.81
C GLY A 278 -31.18 7.79 -12.67
N ALA A 279 -31.69 8.36 -13.75
CA ALA A 279 -32.68 9.43 -13.72
C ALA A 279 -33.96 8.98 -12.97
N ASN A 280 -34.27 9.63 -11.85
CA ASN A 280 -35.39 9.32 -10.96
C ASN A 280 -35.43 7.85 -10.50
N LYS A 281 -34.25 7.21 -10.36
CA LYS A 281 -34.14 5.84 -9.87
C LYS A 281 -33.67 5.83 -8.42
N THR A 282 -34.15 4.81 -7.70
CA THR A 282 -33.74 4.54 -6.33
C THR A 282 -33.03 3.20 -6.27
N LEU A 283 -31.82 3.19 -5.73
CA LEU A 283 -31.07 1.97 -5.41
C LEU A 283 -31.05 1.78 -3.90
N GLY A 284 -31.62 0.66 -3.45
CA GLY A 284 -31.52 0.21 -2.07
C GLY A 284 -30.15 -0.40 -1.76
N PRO A 285 -29.89 -0.75 -0.49
CA PRO A 285 -28.71 -1.53 -0.14
C PRO A 285 -28.63 -2.84 -0.92
N GLY A 286 -27.42 -3.22 -1.33
CA GLY A 286 -27.20 -4.42 -2.12
C GLY A 286 -26.12 -4.26 -3.17
N THR A 287 -25.90 -5.35 -3.93
CA THR A 287 -24.90 -5.40 -5.00
C THR A 287 -25.57 -5.36 -6.36
N TYR A 288 -25.09 -4.46 -7.21
CA TYR A 288 -25.59 -4.23 -8.57
C TYR A 288 -24.43 -4.35 -9.56
N VAL A 289 -24.68 -4.96 -10.73
CA VAL A 289 -23.68 -5.10 -11.78
C VAL A 289 -24.23 -4.56 -13.09
N PHE A 290 -23.57 -3.54 -13.64
CA PHE A 290 -23.97 -2.87 -14.88
C PHE A 290 -22.82 -2.85 -15.90
N THR A 291 -23.16 -2.63 -17.16
CA THR A 291 -22.19 -2.35 -18.21
C THR A 291 -21.66 -0.93 -18.02
N ASN A 292 -22.52 0.07 -18.18
CA ASN A 292 -22.23 1.47 -17.88
C ASN A 292 -23.24 1.98 -16.86
N ALA A 293 -22.95 3.09 -16.20
CA ALA A 293 -23.93 3.79 -15.36
C ALA A 293 -23.86 5.29 -15.62
N THR A 294 -25.02 5.93 -15.75
CA THR A 294 -25.12 7.40 -15.70
C THR A 294 -25.88 7.77 -14.43
N LEU A 295 -25.28 8.59 -13.58
CA LEU A 295 -25.89 9.06 -12.33
C LEU A 295 -26.30 10.53 -12.46
N TYR A 296 -27.37 10.88 -11.76
CA TYR A 296 -27.94 12.22 -11.71
C TYR A 296 -28.22 12.58 -10.25
N SER A 297 -28.45 13.86 -9.99
CA SER A 297 -28.95 14.39 -8.72
C SER A 297 -30.29 13.77 -8.30
N THR A 298 -31.07 13.27 -9.28
CA THR A 298 -32.32 12.54 -9.04
C THR A 298 -32.12 11.06 -8.74
N THR A 299 -30.89 10.54 -8.83
CA THR A 299 -30.57 9.17 -8.41
C THR A 299 -30.49 9.10 -6.89
N THR A 300 -31.40 8.36 -6.28
CA THR A 300 -31.46 8.20 -4.82
C THR A 300 -30.79 6.90 -4.38
N PHE A 301 -29.85 6.98 -3.45
CA PHE A 301 -29.22 5.82 -2.82
C PHE A 301 -29.74 5.69 -1.39
N ILE A 302 -30.13 4.48 -0.96
CA ILE A 302 -30.61 4.23 0.41
C ILE A 302 -29.59 3.39 1.21
N GLY A 303 -28.32 3.39 0.79
CA GLY A 303 -27.24 2.72 1.50
C GLY A 303 -26.92 3.36 2.86
N THR A 304 -26.37 2.54 3.77
CA THR A 304 -25.70 2.99 5.01
C THR A 304 -24.27 2.44 5.05
N PRO A 305 -23.40 2.93 5.94
CA PRO A 305 -22.06 2.34 6.13
C PRO A 305 -22.08 0.84 6.45
N GLU A 306 -23.10 0.38 7.17
CA GLU A 306 -23.27 -1.03 7.57
C GLU A 306 -23.91 -1.88 6.47
N ASN A 307 -24.73 -1.26 5.62
CA ASN A 307 -25.40 -1.92 4.50
C ASN A 307 -25.36 -1.01 3.25
N PRO A 308 -24.22 -0.99 2.53
CA PRO A 308 -24.02 -0.03 1.45
C PRO A 308 -24.73 -0.41 0.16
N VAL A 309 -24.87 0.56 -0.73
CA VAL A 309 -25.10 0.30 -2.16
C VAL A 309 -23.75 0.03 -2.81
N VAL A 310 -23.61 -1.13 -3.43
CA VAL A 310 -22.37 -1.54 -4.11
C VAL A 310 -22.65 -1.70 -5.60
N ILE A 311 -21.96 -0.91 -6.43
CA ILE A 311 -22.12 -0.93 -7.88
C ILE A 311 -20.82 -1.44 -8.52
N TYR A 312 -20.93 -2.50 -9.32
CA TYR A 312 -19.86 -2.98 -10.19
C TYR A 312 -20.16 -2.59 -11.64
N LEU A 313 -19.14 -2.06 -12.32
CA LEU A 313 -19.20 -1.62 -13.70
C LEU A 313 -18.17 -2.38 -14.53
N THR A 314 -18.54 -2.76 -15.76
CA THR A 314 -17.59 -3.28 -16.75
C THR A 314 -17.12 -2.21 -17.73
N GLY A 315 -17.82 -1.08 -17.79
CA GLY A 315 -17.53 0.11 -18.57
C GLY A 315 -17.46 1.36 -17.69
N THR A 316 -18.05 2.45 -18.18
CA THR A 316 -17.84 3.80 -17.64
C THR A 316 -18.97 4.21 -16.70
N LEU A 317 -18.59 4.87 -15.59
CA LEU A 317 -19.49 5.71 -14.79
C LEU A 317 -19.46 7.13 -15.36
N LYS A 318 -20.62 7.64 -15.76
CA LYS A 318 -20.79 9.01 -16.23
C LYS A 318 -21.58 9.84 -15.23
N VAL A 319 -21.14 11.07 -15.00
CA VAL A 319 -21.89 12.08 -14.22
C VAL A 319 -21.87 13.40 -14.99
N ASN A 320 -23.06 13.91 -15.29
CA ASN A 320 -23.23 15.15 -16.05
C ASN A 320 -22.92 16.39 -15.21
N ALA A 321 -22.83 17.56 -15.85
CA ALA A 321 -22.43 18.77 -15.17
C ALA A 321 -23.46 19.19 -14.11
N HIS A 322 -23.00 19.75 -13.00
CA HIS A 322 -23.85 20.24 -11.89
C HIS A 322 -24.70 19.16 -11.19
N GLU A 323 -24.28 17.90 -11.24
CA GLU A 323 -24.96 16.83 -10.51
C GLU A 323 -24.37 16.62 -9.12
N ASP A 324 -25.26 16.40 -8.15
CA ASP A 324 -24.95 16.10 -6.75
C ASP A 324 -25.31 14.64 -6.45
N ILE A 325 -24.31 13.76 -6.44
CA ILE A 325 -24.52 12.33 -6.29
C ILE A 325 -24.32 11.91 -4.84
N ASN A 326 -25.35 11.27 -4.27
CA ASN A 326 -25.35 10.81 -2.87
C ASN A 326 -25.25 11.96 -1.85
N PHE A 327 -26.03 13.02 -2.08
CA PHE A 327 -26.22 14.13 -1.15
C PHE A 327 -27.62 14.07 -0.55
N ASP A 328 -27.81 14.71 0.60
CA ASP A 328 -29.10 14.84 1.25
C ASP A 328 -29.25 16.24 1.84
N ILE A 329 -30.50 16.69 1.99
CA ILE A 329 -30.83 17.96 2.64
C ILE A 329 -30.98 17.70 4.14
N LEU A 330 -30.02 18.18 4.92
CA LEU A 330 -30.02 18.05 6.38
C LEU A 330 -30.14 19.45 6.98
N ASN A 331 -31.29 19.73 7.61
CA ASN A 331 -31.62 21.06 8.16
C ASN A 331 -31.48 22.17 7.13
N GLU A 332 -32.11 22.00 5.96
CA GLU A 332 -32.10 22.98 4.86
C GLU A 332 -30.74 23.21 4.18
N VAL A 333 -29.69 22.48 4.59
CA VAL A 333 -28.36 22.52 3.98
C VAL A 333 -28.10 21.22 3.24
N LEU A 334 -27.70 21.32 1.97
CA LEU A 334 -27.28 20.17 1.18
C LEU A 334 -25.90 19.70 1.67
N GLY A 335 -25.80 18.44 2.10
CA GLY A 335 -24.57 17.83 2.60
C GLY A 335 -24.30 16.46 2.00
N PRO A 336 -23.02 16.02 1.95
CA PRO A 336 -22.68 14.69 1.46
C PRO A 336 -23.18 13.63 2.45
N ARG A 337 -23.75 12.54 1.94
CA ARG A 337 -23.99 11.33 2.74
C ARG A 337 -22.67 10.62 3.04
N PRO A 338 -22.61 9.68 4.00
CA PRO A 338 -21.39 8.93 4.29
C PRO A 338 -20.85 8.26 3.02
N SER A 339 -19.58 8.45 2.70
CA SER A 339 -19.03 7.92 1.44
C SER A 339 -18.99 6.39 1.45
N SER A 340 -18.91 5.79 2.64
CA SER A 340 -19.01 4.34 2.86
C SER A 340 -20.40 3.76 2.54
N SER A 341 -21.43 4.60 2.37
CA SER A 341 -22.78 4.15 1.98
C SER A 341 -22.93 3.84 0.48
N LEU A 342 -22.00 4.32 -0.35
CA LEU A 342 -21.99 4.11 -1.79
C LEU A 342 -20.58 3.72 -2.27
N LEU A 343 -20.43 2.47 -2.69
CA LEU A 343 -19.18 1.92 -3.19
C LEU A 343 -19.32 1.64 -4.69
N ILE A 344 -18.46 2.20 -5.52
CA ILE A 344 -18.51 2.03 -6.97
C ILE A 344 -17.17 1.45 -7.47
N PHE A 345 -17.25 0.28 -8.08
CA PHE A 345 -16.14 -0.48 -8.62
C PHE A 345 -16.24 -0.52 -10.14
N SER A 346 -15.18 -0.20 -10.87
CA SER A 346 -15.10 -0.34 -12.32
C SER A 346 -13.96 -1.26 -12.73
N ALA A 347 -14.29 -2.27 -13.53
CA ALA A 347 -13.35 -3.24 -14.10
C ALA A 347 -12.79 -2.79 -15.47
N THR A 348 -13.25 -1.66 -16.02
CA THR A 348 -12.82 -1.20 -17.36
C THR A 348 -11.34 -0.80 -17.37
N ALA A 349 -10.68 -1.04 -18.51
CA ALA A 349 -9.34 -0.54 -18.79
C ALA A 349 -9.35 0.85 -19.48
N GLY A 350 -10.52 1.30 -19.95
CA GLY A 350 -10.71 2.61 -20.59
C GLY A 350 -10.97 3.71 -19.56
N THR A 351 -11.88 4.63 -19.86
CA THR A 351 -12.35 5.63 -18.89
C THR A 351 -13.30 4.98 -17.89
N ALA A 352 -12.85 4.82 -16.64
CA ALA A 352 -13.67 4.27 -15.56
C ALA A 352 -14.68 5.30 -15.05
N PHE A 353 -14.24 6.55 -14.92
CA PHE A 353 -15.02 7.64 -14.36
C PHE A 353 -14.91 8.85 -15.30
N ASP A 354 -16.05 9.27 -15.86
CA ASP A 354 -16.18 10.42 -16.76
C ASP A 354 -17.11 11.45 -16.11
N PHE A 355 -16.52 12.42 -15.42
CA PHE A 355 -17.25 13.43 -14.68
C PHE A 355 -17.13 14.78 -15.37
N ALA A 356 -18.27 15.41 -15.66
CA ALA A 356 -18.31 16.74 -16.24
C ALA A 356 -17.96 17.84 -15.22
N ASN A 357 -18.17 19.11 -15.59
CA ASN A 357 -17.86 20.26 -14.74
C ASN A 357 -18.79 20.35 -13.52
N TYR A 358 -18.28 20.84 -12.39
CA TYR A 358 -19.08 21.12 -11.19
C TYR A 358 -19.82 19.90 -10.60
N VAL A 359 -19.36 18.68 -10.89
CA VAL A 359 -19.88 17.47 -10.26
C VAL A 359 -19.51 17.45 -8.78
N ARG A 360 -20.45 17.08 -7.92
CA ARG A 360 -20.17 16.70 -6.53
C ARG A 360 -20.62 15.27 -6.32
N ILE A 361 -19.75 14.41 -5.78
CA ILE A 361 -20.10 13.02 -5.50
C ILE A 361 -19.59 12.59 -4.13
N SER A 362 -20.44 11.93 -3.35
CA SER A 362 -20.04 11.29 -2.10
C SER A 362 -20.01 9.76 -2.23
N ALA A 363 -18.83 9.18 -2.46
CA ALA A 363 -18.66 7.75 -2.71
C ALA A 363 -17.21 7.27 -2.54
N ALA A 364 -17.04 5.96 -2.38
CA ALA A 364 -15.76 5.30 -2.64
C ALA A 364 -15.71 4.83 -4.11
N LEU A 365 -14.78 5.39 -4.89
CA LEU A 365 -14.63 5.13 -6.32
C LEU A 365 -13.37 4.29 -6.56
N TYR A 366 -13.49 3.13 -7.19
CA TYR A 366 -12.39 2.19 -7.41
C TYR A 366 -12.37 1.64 -8.83
N GLY A 367 -11.44 2.11 -9.65
CA GLY A 367 -11.25 1.71 -11.04
C GLY A 367 -9.77 1.50 -11.37
N PRO A 368 -9.09 0.52 -10.78
CA PRO A 368 -7.62 0.42 -10.79
C PRO A 368 -7.00 0.20 -12.17
N ASN A 369 -7.78 -0.27 -13.14
CA ASN A 369 -7.34 -0.47 -14.53
C ASN A 369 -7.77 0.68 -15.46
N GLY A 370 -8.71 1.52 -15.03
CA GLY A 370 -9.29 2.57 -15.86
C GLY A 370 -8.89 3.98 -15.44
N SER A 371 -9.07 4.95 -16.32
CA SER A 371 -8.76 6.35 -16.07
C SER A 371 -9.93 7.09 -15.40
N PHE A 372 -9.59 8.07 -14.58
CA PHE A 372 -10.49 9.13 -14.17
C PHE A 372 -10.29 10.33 -15.09
N ALA A 373 -11.38 10.76 -15.74
CA ALA A 373 -11.47 11.99 -16.51
C ALA A 373 -12.44 12.93 -15.80
N GLY A 374 -11.93 14.06 -15.31
CA GLY A 374 -12.73 15.10 -14.67
C GLY A 374 -12.72 16.39 -15.48
N GLY A 375 -13.88 17.04 -15.58
CA GLY A 375 -14.03 18.41 -16.09
C GLY A 375 -13.34 19.45 -15.20
N ALA A 376 -13.88 20.66 -15.11
CA ALA A 376 -13.39 21.70 -14.21
C ALA A 376 -14.20 21.73 -12.90
N GLN A 377 -13.54 22.04 -11.79
CA GLN A 377 -14.18 22.46 -10.53
C GLN A 377 -15.12 21.42 -9.89
N GLY A 378 -14.84 20.12 -10.05
CA GLY A 378 -15.59 19.05 -9.38
C GLY A 378 -15.13 18.80 -7.94
N GLN A 379 -15.92 18.02 -7.19
CA GLN A 379 -15.63 17.65 -5.82
C GLN A 379 -15.93 16.17 -5.58
N VAL A 380 -14.98 15.47 -4.97
CA VAL A 380 -15.15 14.08 -4.52
C VAL A 380 -15.09 14.06 -3.01
N PHE A 381 -16.18 13.64 -2.37
CA PHE A 381 -16.25 13.32 -0.95
C PHE A 381 -16.12 11.80 -0.80
N GLY A 382 -15.07 11.34 -0.14
CA GLY A 382 -14.72 9.92 -0.07
C GLY A 382 -13.31 9.63 -0.56
N SER A 383 -13.16 8.66 -1.44
CA SER A 383 -11.84 8.26 -1.96
C SER A 383 -11.95 7.84 -3.41
N LEU A 384 -10.96 8.23 -4.22
CA LEU A 384 -10.86 7.88 -5.63
C LEU A 384 -9.58 7.09 -5.88
N ALA A 385 -9.69 5.85 -6.33
CA ALA A 385 -8.58 5.07 -6.85
C ALA A 385 -8.81 4.75 -8.33
N ALA A 386 -7.88 5.14 -9.19
CA ALA A 386 -7.93 4.90 -10.62
C ALA A 386 -6.55 4.47 -11.15
N ASN A 387 -6.49 3.93 -12.37
CA ASN A 387 -5.22 3.69 -13.04
C ASN A 387 -4.46 5.00 -13.28
N SER A 388 -5.18 6.00 -13.76
CA SER A 388 -4.64 7.33 -13.98
C SER A 388 -5.66 8.39 -13.59
N ILE A 389 -5.18 9.46 -12.97
CA ILE A 389 -5.98 10.63 -12.65
C ILE A 389 -5.43 11.77 -13.49
N ASP A 390 -6.23 12.27 -14.43
CA ASP A 390 -5.90 13.47 -15.20
C ASP A 390 -6.96 14.54 -14.99
N ASN A 391 -6.53 15.68 -14.49
CA ASN A 391 -7.41 16.74 -14.05
C ASN A 391 -6.93 18.11 -14.55
N ASN A 392 -7.79 18.78 -15.32
CA ASN A 392 -7.48 20.09 -15.90
C ASN A 392 -7.45 21.24 -14.89
N GLY A 393 -7.93 21.04 -13.66
CA GLY A 393 -7.81 22.00 -12.56
C GLY A 393 -9.08 22.17 -11.72
N GLY A 394 -8.89 22.70 -10.51
CA GLY A 394 -9.97 23.15 -9.63
C GLY A 394 -10.71 22.05 -8.87
N TRP A 395 -10.27 20.78 -8.92
CA TRP A 395 -10.96 19.73 -8.19
C TRP A 395 -10.61 19.70 -6.71
N LYS A 396 -11.61 19.35 -5.91
CA LYS A 396 -11.46 19.20 -4.45
C LYS A 396 -11.70 17.75 -4.06
N PHE A 397 -10.74 17.16 -3.38
CA PHE A 397 -10.82 15.81 -2.83
C PHE A 397 -10.98 15.91 -1.31
N HIS A 398 -12.14 15.53 -0.80
CA HIS A 398 -12.45 15.53 0.61
C HIS A 398 -12.40 14.08 1.10
N TYR A 399 -11.29 13.68 1.70
CA TYR A 399 -11.12 12.31 2.15
C TYR A 399 -12.03 11.97 3.33
N ASP A 400 -12.83 10.91 3.21
CA ASP A 400 -13.68 10.42 4.29
C ASP A 400 -12.99 9.30 5.08
N GLU A 401 -12.60 9.59 6.33
CA GLU A 401 -11.90 8.61 7.17
C GLU A 401 -12.70 7.34 7.46
N ALA A 402 -14.02 7.39 7.32
CA ALA A 402 -14.86 6.20 7.46
C ALA A 402 -14.52 5.13 6.41
N LEU A 403 -13.89 5.50 5.30
CA LEU A 403 -13.46 4.58 4.25
C LEU A 403 -12.23 3.74 4.62
N ARG A 404 -11.48 4.09 5.67
CA ARG A 404 -10.30 3.33 6.10
C ARG A 404 -10.61 1.86 6.42
N VAL A 405 -11.84 1.56 6.86
CA VAL A 405 -12.27 0.19 7.16
C VAL A 405 -12.80 -0.56 5.95
N VAL A 406 -13.06 0.14 4.83
CA VAL A 406 -13.50 -0.47 3.58
C VAL A 406 -12.29 -1.11 2.92
N THR A 407 -12.41 -2.41 2.57
CA THR A 407 -11.35 -3.16 1.91
C THR A 407 -11.76 -3.49 0.47
N THR A 408 -10.84 -3.33 -0.48
CA THR A 408 -11.08 -3.58 -1.91
C THR A 408 -10.80 -5.04 -2.32
N GLY A 409 -10.83 -5.98 -1.36
CA GLY A 409 -10.45 -7.37 -1.63
C GLY A 409 -8.94 -7.59 -1.85
N GLY A 410 -8.10 -6.58 -1.57
CA GLY A 410 -6.66 -6.66 -1.76
C GLY A 410 -6.02 -7.83 -1.02
N VAL A 411 -5.08 -8.49 -1.70
CA VAL A 411 -4.18 -9.47 -1.11
C VAL A 411 -3.22 -8.71 -0.19
N PRO A 412 -3.18 -8.97 1.13
CA PRO A 412 -2.19 -8.41 2.02
C PRO A 412 -0.78 -8.64 1.47
N ARG A 413 0.08 -7.62 1.58
CA ARG A 413 1.46 -7.70 1.08
C ARG A 413 2.46 -7.53 2.21
N ALA A 414 3.55 -8.29 2.16
CA ALA A 414 4.71 -8.12 3.03
C ALA A 414 5.46 -6.84 2.65
N SER A 415 5.69 -5.97 3.63
CA SER A 415 6.47 -4.74 3.51
C SER A 415 7.96 -5.04 3.63
N GLY A 416 8.51 -5.84 2.71
CA GLY A 416 9.87 -6.38 2.84
C GLY A 416 10.05 -7.27 4.08
N TRP A 417 11.17 -7.98 4.14
CA TRP A 417 11.53 -8.77 5.33
C TRP A 417 12.91 -8.34 5.84
N VAL A 418 13.11 -8.52 7.14
CA VAL A 418 14.39 -8.34 7.82
C VAL A 418 14.78 -9.64 8.50
N GLU A 419 16.07 -9.96 8.51
CA GLU A 419 16.55 -11.08 9.31
C GLU A 419 16.57 -10.70 10.79
N VAL A 420 16.03 -11.56 11.63
CA VAL A 420 16.00 -11.41 13.09
C VAL A 420 16.91 -12.49 13.68
N ARG A 421 17.90 -12.05 14.46
CA ARG A 421 18.90 -12.92 15.09
C ARG A 421 18.37 -13.63 16.32
#